data_AF-A0A2U2MPU0-F1
#
_entry.id   AF-A0A2U2MPU0-F1
#
_cell.length_a   1.000
_cell.length_b   1.000
_cell.length_c   1.000
_cell.angle_alpha   90.00
_cell.angle_beta   90.00
_cell.angle_gamma   90.00
#
_symmetry.space_group_name_H-M   'P 1'
#
loop_
_entity.id
_entity.type
_entity.pdbx_description
1 polymer ?
#
loop_
_entity_poly.entity_id
_entity_poly.type
_entity_poly.pdbx_seq_one_letter_code
_entity_poly.pdbx_strand_id
1 'polypeptide(L)'
;KGHKYMTVVVDHDRGRVVWMHQGHGEKVFDLFFETLTEAQRASIRVITGDGARWIDECAFRWCPMAERILDGFHIVSWATDALDKVRTAAWREARKKG
;
A
#
# COMPACT_ATOMS: atom_id res chain seq x y z
N LYS A 1 8.69 -3.14 -20.27
CA LYS A 1 7.35 -2.68 -20.71
C LYS A 1 6.33 -3.64 -20.11
N GLY A 2 5.41 -3.12 -19.28
CA GLY A 2 4.35 -3.89 -18.61
C GLY A 2 4.76 -4.36 -17.22
N HIS A 3 4.53 -3.55 -16.19
CA HIS A 3 4.53 -4.04 -14.82
C HIS A 3 3.29 -4.92 -14.65
N LYS A 4 3.47 -6.17 -14.23
CA LYS A 4 2.36 -7.03 -13.80
C LYS A 4 2.06 -6.68 -12.35
N TYR A 5 0.91 -6.08 -12.12
CA TYR A 5 0.45 -5.76 -10.77
C TYR A 5 -0.52 -6.82 -10.27
N MET A 6 -0.50 -7.04 -8.96
CA MET A 6 -1.41 -7.90 -8.23
C MET A 6 -1.82 -7.17 -6.97
N THR A 7 -3.11 -7.18 -6.66
CA THR A 7 -3.62 -6.71 -5.38
C THR A 7 -3.58 -7.86 -4.39
N VAL A 8 -3.04 -7.60 -3.19
CA VAL A 8 -3.03 -8.54 -2.07
C VAL A 8 -3.64 -7.83 -0.87
N VAL A 9 -4.58 -8.48 -0.20
CA VAL A 9 -5.18 -8.00 1.06
C VAL A 9 -4.75 -8.92 2.19
N VAL A 10 -4.25 -8.32 3.26
CA VAL A 10 -3.70 -9.01 4.43
C VAL A 10 -4.52 -8.67 5.67
N ASP A 11 -4.84 -9.68 6.46
CA ASP A 11 -5.36 -9.54 7.82
C ASP A 11 -4.18 -9.24 8.75
N HIS A 12 -4.08 -8.01 9.23
CA HIS A 12 -3.02 -7.55 10.13
C HIS A 12 -3.06 -8.22 11.49
N ASP A 13 -4.25 -8.55 12.00
CA ASP A 13 -4.40 -9.16 13.32
C ASP A 13 -3.84 -10.59 13.32
N ARG A 14 -3.99 -11.30 12.20
CA ARG A 14 -3.55 -12.70 12.05
C ARG A 14 -2.31 -12.90 11.21
N GLY A 15 -1.77 -11.84 10.60
CA GLY A 15 -0.60 -11.88 9.74
C GLY A 15 -0.74 -12.81 8.53
N ARG A 16 -1.93 -12.88 7.92
CA ARG A 16 -2.19 -13.80 6.79
C ARG A 16 -2.86 -13.11 5.61
N VAL A 17 -2.55 -13.58 4.40
CA VAL A 17 -3.27 -13.15 3.21
C VAL A 17 -4.70 -13.70 3.26
N VAL A 18 -5.67 -12.80 3.03
CA VAL A 18 -7.10 -13.16 2.99
C VAL A 18 -7.68 -13.04 1.59
N TRP A 19 -7.02 -12.30 0.69
CA TRP A 19 -7.48 -12.15 -0.69
C TRP A 19 -6.34 -11.75 -1.63
N MET A 20 -6.42 -12.22 -2.88
CA MET A 20 -5.50 -11.86 -3.95
C MET A 20 -6.25 -11.74 -5.27
N HIS A 21 -5.86 -10.81 -6.12
CA HIS A 21 -6.41 -10.67 -7.46
C HIS A 21 -5.42 -10.03 -8.44
N GLN A 22 -5.47 -10.47 -9.69
CA GLN A 22 -4.65 -9.89 -10.75
C GLN A 22 -5.08 -8.46 -11.08
N GLY A 23 -4.12 -7.56 -11.30
CA GLY A 23 -4.38 -6.15 -11.55
C GLY A 23 -4.38 -5.32 -10.26
N HIS A 24 -4.68 -4.04 -10.40
CA HIS A 24 -4.74 -3.07 -9.30
C HIS A 24 -5.77 -1.99 -9.63
N GLY A 25 -6.06 -1.14 -8.65
CA GLY A 25 -6.97 -0.01 -8.80
C GLY A 25 -8.34 -0.24 -8.16
N GLU A 26 -9.15 0.82 -8.20
CA GLU A 26 -10.43 0.91 -7.50
C GLU A 26 -11.38 -0.25 -7.82
N LYS A 27 -11.56 -0.59 -9.10
CA LYS A 27 -12.42 -1.70 -9.53
C LYS A 27 -12.00 -3.06 -8.96
N VAL A 28 -10.70 -3.28 -8.78
CA VAL A 28 -10.19 -4.53 -8.21
C VAL A 28 -10.47 -4.58 -6.71
N PHE A 29 -10.32 -3.47 -6.00
CA PHE A 29 -10.69 -3.38 -4.59
C PHE A 29 -12.20 -3.53 -4.37
N ASP A 30 -13.03 -2.97 -5.25
CA ASP A 30 -14.49 -3.14 -5.18
C ASP A 30 -14.87 -4.63 -5.14
N LEU A 31 -14.24 -5.46 -5.99
CA LEU A 31 -14.45 -6.92 -6.00
C LEU A 31 -14.14 -7.55 -4.64
N PHE A 32 -13.12 -7.09 -3.92
CA PHE A 32 -12.84 -7.58 -2.56
C PHE A 32 -13.96 -7.19 -1.59
N PHE A 33 -14.34 -5.91 -1.56
CA PHE A 33 -15.35 -5.42 -0.62
C PHE A 33 -16.75 -5.97 -0.89
N GLU A 34 -17.06 -6.33 -2.13
CA GLU A 34 -18.28 -7.04 -2.52
C GLU A 34 -18.37 -8.45 -1.90
N THR A 35 -17.23 -9.10 -1.60
CA THR A 35 -17.21 -10.40 -0.89
C THR A 35 -17.51 -10.28 0.60
N LEU A 36 -17.45 -9.07 1.16
CA LEU A 36 -17.65 -8.83 2.58
C LEU A 36 -19.10 -8.43 2.87
N THR A 37 -19.64 -8.95 3.96
CA THR A 37 -20.90 -8.46 4.53
C THR A 37 -20.74 -7.04 5.09
N GLU A 38 -21.86 -6.32 5.24
CA GLU A 38 -21.85 -4.99 5.87
C GLU A 38 -21.25 -5.01 7.28
N ALA A 39 -21.57 -6.03 8.08
CA ALA A 39 -21.02 -6.19 9.42
C ALA A 39 -19.49 -6.38 9.40
N GLN A 40 -18.96 -7.17 8.44
CA GLN A 40 -17.52 -7.31 8.27
C GLN A 40 -16.87 -5.99 7.86
N ARG A 41 -17.44 -5.27 6.89
CA ARG A 41 -16.91 -3.95 6.47
C ARG A 41 -16.91 -2.95 7.63
N ALA A 42 -17.97 -2.92 8.43
CA ALA A 42 -18.08 -2.06 9.60
C ALA A 42 -17.10 -2.45 10.73
N SER A 43 -16.66 -3.70 10.77
CA SER A 43 -15.66 -4.17 11.75
C SER A 43 -14.22 -3.78 11.41
N ILE A 44 -13.96 -3.36 10.16
CA ILE A 44 -12.64 -2.91 9.73
C ILE A 44 -12.36 -1.54 10.34
N ARG A 45 -11.38 -1.50 11.24
CA ARG A 45 -10.99 -0.28 11.97
C ARG A 45 -9.79 0.44 11.36
N VAL A 46 -8.90 -0.29 10.70
CA VAL A 46 -7.67 0.24 10.12
C VAL A 46 -7.46 -0.35 8.74
N ILE A 47 -7.11 0.49 7.78
CA ILE A 47 -6.68 0.12 6.44
C ILE A 47 -5.29 0.70 6.22
N THR A 48 -4.34 -0.15 5.84
CA THR A 48 -2.98 0.29 5.49
C THR A 48 -2.74 0.13 3.99
N GLY A 49 -2.07 1.08 3.36
CA GLY A 49 -1.67 0.96 1.95
C GLY A 49 -0.52 1.88 1.57
N ASP A 50 -0.19 1.87 0.28
CA ASP A 50 0.96 2.57 -0.31
C ASP A 50 0.75 4.09 -0.50
N GLY A 51 -0.36 4.63 0.03
CA GLY A 51 -0.74 6.03 -0.13
C GLY A 51 -1.23 6.41 -1.52
N ALA A 52 -1.50 5.44 -2.40
CA ALA A 52 -2.11 5.74 -3.68
C ALA A 52 -3.54 6.27 -3.46
N ARG A 53 -3.85 7.41 -4.08
CA ARG A 53 -5.14 8.11 -3.93
C ARG A 53 -6.37 7.23 -4.15
N TRP A 54 -6.29 6.27 -5.08
CA TRP A 54 -7.40 5.35 -5.36
C TRP A 54 -7.68 4.36 -4.22
N ILE A 55 -6.69 4.05 -3.39
CA ILE A 55 -6.89 3.25 -2.16
C ILE A 55 -7.69 4.05 -1.15
N ASP A 56 -7.33 5.33 -0.95
CA ASP A 56 -8.03 6.21 -0.01
C ASP A 56 -9.48 6.46 -0.42
N GLU A 57 -9.72 6.70 -1.71
CA GLU A 57 -11.07 6.88 -2.26
C GLU A 57 -11.93 5.62 -2.08
N CYS A 58 -11.37 4.44 -2.39
CA CYS A 58 -12.08 3.17 -2.22
C CYS A 58 -12.34 2.84 -0.73
N ALA A 59 -11.34 3.03 0.13
CA ALA A 59 -11.46 2.84 1.57
C ALA A 59 -12.51 3.78 2.18
N PHE A 60 -12.57 5.03 1.74
CA PHE A 60 -13.61 5.96 2.19
C PHE A 60 -15.02 5.52 1.80
N ARG A 61 -15.20 4.96 0.60
CA ARG A 61 -16.49 4.46 0.12
C ARG A 61 -16.96 3.23 0.91
N TRP A 62 -16.09 2.26 1.12
CA TRP A 62 -16.49 0.96 1.71
C TRP A 62 -16.37 0.89 3.23
N CYS A 63 -15.40 1.61 3.81
CA CYS A 63 -15.07 1.61 5.23
C CYS A 63 -14.84 3.05 5.73
N PRO A 64 -15.87 3.91 5.73
CA PRO A 64 -15.73 5.34 6.04
C PRO A 64 -15.19 5.61 7.45
N MET A 65 -15.43 4.68 8.39
CA MET A 65 -15.00 4.77 9.79
C MET A 65 -13.58 4.23 10.02
N ALA A 66 -12.95 3.61 9.02
CA ALA A 66 -11.62 3.06 9.16
C ALA A 66 -10.55 4.16 9.11
N GLU A 67 -9.58 4.06 10.02
CA GLU A 67 -8.36 4.86 9.96
C GLU A 67 -7.51 4.40 8.77
N ARG A 68 -7.00 5.36 8.02
CA ARG A 68 -6.17 5.12 6.84
C ARG A 68 -4.73 5.48 7.18
N ILE A 69 -3.84 4.50 7.07
CA ILE A 69 -2.44 4.62 7.48
C ILE A 69 -1.54 4.20 6.32
N LEU A 70 -0.39 4.84 6.18
CA LEU A 70 0.65 4.37 5.26
C LEU A 70 1.21 3.05 5.78
N ASP A 71 1.34 2.04 4.92
CA ASP A 71 1.90 0.77 5.35
C ASP A 71 3.42 0.88 5.62
N GLY A 72 3.88 0.08 6.59
CA GLY A 72 5.27 0.12 7.03
C GLY A 72 6.27 -0.29 5.96
N PHE A 73 5.88 -1.14 5.00
CA PHE A 73 6.77 -1.56 3.93
C PHE A 73 7.11 -0.38 3.01
N HIS A 74 6.11 0.37 2.56
CA HIS A 74 6.33 1.54 1.69
C HIS A 74 7.05 2.67 2.42
N ILE A 75 6.75 2.91 3.70
CA ILE A 75 7.49 3.87 4.53
C ILE A 75 8.99 3.51 4.55
N VAL A 76 9.32 2.26 4.86
CA VAL A 76 10.72 1.79 4.93
C VAL A 76 11.38 1.83 3.54
N SER A 77 10.66 1.42 2.48
CA SER A 77 11.15 1.45 1.11
C SER A 77 11.53 2.88 0.69
N TRP A 78 10.64 3.85 0.89
CA TRP A 78 10.89 5.24 0.52
C TRP A 78 12.01 5.87 1.33
N ALA A 79 12.10 5.57 2.63
CA ALA A 79 13.20 6.03 3.47
C ALA A 79 14.55 5.47 2.98
N THR A 80 14.57 4.19 2.60
CA THR A 80 15.76 3.52 2.04
C THR A 80 16.16 4.14 0.71
N ASP A 81 15.20 4.37 -0.20
CA ASP A 81 15.46 5.02 -1.50
C ASP A 81 16.00 6.45 -1.32
N ALA A 82 15.47 7.20 -0.35
CA ALA A 82 15.95 8.54 -0.04
C ALA A 82 17.40 8.51 0.47
N LEU A 83 17.71 7.57 1.39
CA LEU A 83 19.07 7.39 1.92
C LEU A 83 20.05 7.00 0.80
N ASP A 84 19.64 6.11 -0.10
CA ASP A 84 20.46 5.66 -1.22
C ASP A 84 20.80 6.77 -2.21
N LYS A 85 19.87 7.71 -2.44
CA LYS A 85 20.13 8.91 -3.26
C LYS A 85 21.21 9.80 -2.64
N VAL A 86 21.12 10.05 -1.33
CA VAL A 86 22.12 10.86 -0.60
C VAL A 86 23.49 10.17 -0.61
N ARG A 87 23.52 8.86 -0.32
CA ARG A 87 24.75 8.05 -0.38
C ARG A 87 25.40 8.15 -1.75
N THR A 88 24.61 8.03 -2.81
CA THR A 88 25.09 8.08 -4.19
C THR A 88 25.65 9.46 -4.56
N ALA A 89 24.98 10.54 -4.12
CA ALA A 89 25.48 11.90 -4.32
C ALA A 89 26.82 12.14 -3.62
N ALA A 90 26.94 11.75 -2.34
CA ALA A 90 28.18 11.87 -1.58
C ALA A 90 29.35 11.13 -2.25
N TRP A 91 29.11 9.91 -2.73
CA TRP A 91 30.10 9.12 -3.48
C TRP A 91 30.55 9.80 -4.78
N ARG A 92 29.60 10.38 -5.54
CA ARG A 92 29.92 11.11 -6.78
C ARG A 92 30.79 12.34 -6.52
N GLU A 93 30.52 13.08 -5.44
CA GLU A 93 31.30 14.26 -5.07
C GLU A 93 32.70 13.90 -4.59
N ALA A 94 32.85 12.85 -3.77
CA ALA A 94 34.16 12.35 -3.36
C ALA A 94 35.03 11.97 -4.57
N ARG A 95 34.43 11.34 -5.59
CA ARG A 95 35.11 10.90 -6.81
C ARG A 95 35.51 12.05 -7.76
N LYS A 96 34.93 13.25 -7.63
CA LYS A 96 35.35 14.44 -8.40
C LYS A 96 36.54 15.17 -7.76
N LYS A 97 36.78 14.94 -6.47
CA LYS A 97 37.82 15.63 -5.68
C LYS A 97 39.15 14.87 -5.61
N GLY A 98 39.20 13.65 -6.12
CA GLY A 98 40.43 12.87 -6.35
C GLY A 98 40.67 12.72 -7.83
#